data_AF-A0A2V4GTX3-F1
#
_entry.id   AF-A0A2V4GTX3-F1
#
_cell.length_a   1.000
_cell.length_b   1.000
_cell.length_c   1.000
_cell.angle_alpha   90.00
_cell.angle_beta   90.00
_cell.angle_gamma   90.00
#
_symmetry.space_group_name_H-M   'P 1'
#
loop_
_entity.id
_entity.type
_entity.pdbx_description
1 polymer ?
#
loop_
_entity_poly.entity_id
_entity_poly.type
_entity_poly.pdbx_seq_one_letter_code
_entity_poly.pdbx_strand_id
1 'polypeptide(L)'
;MPKNNGEKDVAYFGKNSDREPGEIQVVEYYPHNERKGSIRATYTEVEYNGDVNAVVISRPIWMWGAEMGFNEFGVAIGNEAIFTKRKFGELLLS
;
A
#
# COMPACT_ATOMS: atom_id res chain seq x y z
N MET A 1 -24.17 -10.20 -3.60
CA MET A 1 -23.97 -8.82 -3.07
C MET A 1 -24.40 -8.83 -1.62
N PRO A 2 -23.57 -8.41 -0.65
CA PRO A 2 -23.99 -8.38 0.74
C PRO A 2 -25.09 -7.32 0.90
N LYS A 3 -26.17 -7.69 1.56
CA LYS A 3 -27.23 -6.77 2.00
C LYS A 3 -26.73 -6.07 3.26
N ASN A 4 -26.69 -4.74 3.21
CA ASN A 4 -26.17 -3.88 4.27
C ASN A 4 -27.13 -3.90 5.47
N ASN A 5 -26.81 -4.70 6.49
CA ASN A 5 -27.57 -4.76 7.74
C ASN A 5 -26.94 -3.82 8.78
N GLY A 6 -27.35 -2.55 8.78
CA GLY A 6 -27.60 -1.81 10.02
C GLY A 6 -26.45 -1.30 10.91
N GLU A 7 -25.17 -1.35 10.55
CA GLU A 7 -24.12 -0.64 11.29
C GLU A 7 -23.83 0.72 10.65
N LYS A 8 -24.27 1.81 11.30
CA LYS A 8 -24.24 3.17 10.74
C LYS A 8 -22.86 3.85 10.75
N ASP A 9 -21.82 3.21 11.29
CA ASP A 9 -20.48 3.79 11.47
C ASP A 9 -19.34 2.86 11.00
N VAL A 10 -19.53 2.10 9.93
CA VAL A 10 -18.48 1.20 9.39
C VAL A 10 -18.01 1.69 8.03
N ALA A 11 -16.70 1.89 7.90
CA ALA A 11 -16.03 2.16 6.63
C ALA A 11 -15.45 0.86 6.05
N TYR A 12 -15.78 0.56 4.80
CA TYR A 12 -15.21 -0.57 4.07
C TYR A 12 -14.16 -0.05 3.09
N PHE A 13 -12.94 -0.59 3.17
CA PHE A 13 -11.90 -0.36 2.18
C PHE A 13 -11.68 -1.65 1.37
N GLY A 14 -11.84 -1.56 0.05
CA GLY A 14 -11.67 -2.67 -0.87
C GLY A 14 -10.68 -2.30 -1.96
N LYS A 15 -9.68 -3.15 -2.17
CA LYS A 15 -8.68 -3.01 -3.23
C LYS A 15 -8.30 -4.37 -3.78
N ASN A 16 -8.29 -4.48 -5.10
CA ASN A 16 -7.73 -5.63 -5.78
C ASN A 16 -6.24 -5.41 -6.06
N SER A 17 -5.49 -6.50 -6.02
CA SER A 17 -4.12 -6.56 -6.51
C SER A 17 -4.19 -7.11 -7.93
N ASP A 18 -4.28 -6.22 -8.93
CA ASP A 18 -4.36 -6.59 -10.34
C ASP A 18 -2.98 -7.04 -10.86
N ARG A 19 -2.53 -8.20 -10.36
CA ARG A 19 -1.21 -8.78 -10.62
C ARG A 19 -1.29 -10.00 -11.50
N GLU A 20 -0.15 -10.33 -12.11
CA GLU A 20 -0.02 -11.53 -12.92
C GLU A 20 -0.24 -12.81 -12.08
N PRO A 21 -0.88 -13.84 -12.64
CA PRO A 21 -1.04 -15.12 -11.96
C PRO A 21 0.32 -15.68 -11.53
N GLY A 22 0.46 -15.97 -10.23
CA GLY A 22 1.69 -16.55 -9.66
C GLY A 22 2.56 -15.55 -8.89
N GLU A 23 2.27 -14.25 -8.95
CA GLU A 23 2.90 -13.31 -8.01
C GLU A 23 2.43 -13.59 -6.59
N ILE A 24 3.38 -13.84 -5.69
CA ILE A 24 3.08 -14.12 -4.28
C ILE A 24 2.73 -12.80 -3.58
N GLN A 25 1.49 -12.72 -3.09
CA GLN A 25 1.04 -11.66 -2.18
C GLN A 25 1.25 -12.10 -0.73
N VAL A 26 2.09 -11.38 0.01
CA VAL A 26 2.34 -11.63 1.43
C VAL A 26 1.54 -10.66 2.30
N VAL A 27 1.11 -11.14 3.48
CA VAL A 27 0.52 -10.33 4.53
C VAL A 27 1.48 -10.31 5.71
N GLU A 28 1.86 -9.12 6.15
CA GLU A 28 2.88 -8.92 7.19
C GLU A 28 2.33 -8.00 8.28
N TYR A 29 2.65 -8.34 9.53
CA TYR A 29 2.37 -7.50 10.69
C TYR A 29 3.66 -6.87 11.19
N TYR A 30 3.65 -5.55 11.32
CA TYR A 30 4.72 -4.79 11.94
C TYR A 30 4.20 -4.20 13.25
N PRO A 31 4.78 -4.55 14.39
CA PRO A 31 4.33 -4.04 15.68
C PRO A 31 4.67 -2.56 15.84
N HIS A 32 3.94 -1.90 16.74
CA HIS A 32 4.22 -0.54 17.18
C HIS A 32 5.67 -0.43 17.68
N ASN A 33 6.37 0.63 17.30
CA ASN A 33 7.74 0.88 17.76
C ASN A 33 8.10 2.37 17.77
N GLU A 34 9.27 2.71 18.31
CA GLU A 34 9.86 4.03 18.16
C GLU A 34 11.00 3.99 17.15
N ARG A 35 11.11 5.04 16.32
CA ARG A 35 12.21 5.16 15.36
C ARG A 35 12.81 6.56 15.35
N LYS A 36 14.14 6.62 15.26
CA LYS A 36 14.93 7.86 15.15
C LYS A 36 15.97 7.76 14.04
N GLY A 37 16.14 8.85 13.31
CA GLY A 37 17.15 9.02 12.25
C GLY A 37 16.56 8.99 10.84
N SER A 38 17.46 8.90 9.87
CA SER A 38 17.10 8.94 8.45
C SER A 38 16.41 7.67 7.97
N ILE A 39 15.30 7.83 7.25
CA ILE A 39 14.55 6.76 6.61
C ILE A 39 14.65 6.93 5.11
N ARG A 40 15.29 5.96 4.46
CA ARG A 40 15.38 5.91 3.00
C ARG A 40 14.09 5.39 2.37
N ALA A 41 13.52 6.19 1.48
CA ALA A 41 12.51 5.79 0.51
C ALA A 41 13.16 5.61 -0.88
N THR A 42 12.39 5.18 -1.87
CA THR A 42 12.95 4.82 -3.20
C THR A 42 13.67 5.97 -3.88
N TYR A 43 13.23 7.22 -3.71
CA TYR A 43 13.83 8.40 -4.35
C TYR A 43 14.21 9.53 -3.39
N THR A 44 14.04 9.33 -2.09
CA THR A 44 14.27 10.37 -1.09
C THR A 44 14.68 9.78 0.25
N GLU A 45 15.16 10.62 1.14
CA GLU A 45 15.48 10.28 2.51
C GLU A 45 14.78 11.29 3.42
N VAL A 46 14.14 10.78 4.47
CA VAL A 46 13.34 11.59 5.39
C VAL A 46 13.86 11.38 6.80
N GLU A 47 14.22 12.47 7.48
CA GLU A 47 14.51 12.43 8.90
C GLU A 47 13.21 12.16 9.68
N TYR A 48 13.24 11.13 10.51
CA TYR A 48 12.10 10.74 11.32
C TYR A 48 12.52 10.55 12.77
N ASN A 49 11.71 11.05 13.70
CA ASN A 49 11.92 10.93 15.13
C ASN A 49 10.55 10.87 15.82
N GLY A 50 10.07 9.67 16.15
CA GLY A 50 8.79 9.51 16.82
C GLY A 50 8.25 8.08 16.86
N ASP A 51 6.99 7.97 17.28
CA ASP A 51 6.23 6.73 17.39
C ASP A 51 5.71 6.26 16.03
N VAL A 52 6.02 5.00 15.71
CA VAL A 52 5.57 4.30 14.52
C VAL A 52 4.43 3.36 14.92
N ASN A 53 3.27 3.62 14.33
CA ASN A 53 2.07 2.84 14.59
C ASN A 53 2.24 1.38 14.12
N ALA A 54 1.59 0.45 14.82
CA ALA A 54 1.46 -0.92 14.35
C ALA A 54 0.64 -0.96 13.05
N VAL A 55 1.09 -1.77 12.08
CA VAL A 55 0.43 -1.92 10.78
C VAL A 55 0.32 -3.38 10.36
N VAL A 56 -0.78 -3.70 9.69
CA VAL A 56 -0.89 -4.89 8.85
C VAL A 56 -0.85 -4.44 7.41
N ILE A 57 0.09 -4.99 6.64
CA ILE A 57 0.25 -4.68 5.22
C ILE A 57 0.06 -5.94 4.37
N SER A 58 -0.33 -5.72 3.12
CA SER A 58 -0.36 -6.72 2.06
C SER A 58 0.41 -6.16 0.87
N ARG A 59 1.30 -6.97 0.29
CA ARG A 59 2.12 -6.59 -0.88
C ARG A 59 2.62 -7.80 -1.67
N PRO A 60 2.98 -7.64 -2.94
CA PRO A 60 3.79 -8.61 -3.65
C PRO A 60 5.16 -8.74 -3.00
N ILE A 61 5.71 -9.95 -2.97
CA ILE A 61 6.95 -10.28 -2.25
C ILE A 61 8.16 -9.45 -2.68
N TRP A 62 8.23 -9.04 -3.95
CA TRP A 62 9.33 -8.26 -4.52
C TRP A 62 9.22 -6.76 -4.24
N MET A 63 8.06 -6.29 -3.81
CA MET A 63 7.81 -4.87 -3.60
C MET A 63 8.30 -4.43 -2.22
N TRP A 64 8.97 -3.29 -2.15
CA TRP A 64 9.29 -2.61 -0.89
C TRP A 64 8.07 -1.81 -0.40
N GLY A 65 7.95 -1.55 0.90
CA GLY A 65 6.83 -0.77 1.45
C GLY A 65 5.54 -1.60 1.56
N ALA A 66 4.41 -1.09 1.08
CA ALA A 66 3.10 -1.74 1.15
C ALA A 66 2.27 -1.49 -0.11
N GLU A 67 1.45 -2.46 -0.54
CA GLU A 67 0.46 -2.24 -1.62
C GLU A 67 -0.86 -1.76 -1.04
N MET A 68 -1.28 -2.40 0.05
CA MET A 68 -2.45 -2.03 0.83
C MET A 68 -2.24 -2.40 2.30
N GLY A 69 -2.99 -1.80 3.21
CA GLY A 69 -2.90 -2.11 4.62
C GLY A 69 -3.69 -1.15 5.50
N PHE A 70 -3.61 -1.37 6.80
CA PHE A 70 -4.21 -0.50 7.81
C PHE A 70 -3.36 -0.46 9.08
N ASN A 71 -3.53 0.60 9.87
CA ASN A 71 -2.85 0.76 11.16
C ASN A 71 -3.79 0.51 12.36
N GLU A 72 -3.21 0.50 13.56
CA GLU A 72 -3.95 0.32 14.83
C GLU A 72 -4.99 1.40 15.13
N PHE A 73 -4.96 2.53 14.43
CA PHE A 73 -5.92 3.63 14.56
C PHE A 73 -7.02 3.60 13.48
N GLY A 74 -7.11 2.51 12.71
CA GLY A 74 -8.16 2.33 11.70
C GLY A 74 -7.94 3.13 10.41
N VAL A 75 -6.75 3.69 10.19
CA VAL A 75 -6.40 4.34 8.92
C VAL A 75 -6.01 3.26 7.91
N ALA A 76 -6.74 3.18 6.80
CA ALA A 76 -6.45 2.28 5.68
C ALA A 76 -5.84 3.03 4.49
N ILE A 77 -4.89 2.39 3.81
CA ILE A 77 -4.23 2.92 2.61
C ILE A 77 -4.14 1.80 1.56
N GLY A 78 -4.24 2.17 0.29
CA GLY A 78 -3.81 1.34 -0.83
C GLY A 78 -3.26 2.20 -1.96
N ASN A 79 -2.27 1.68 -2.69
CA ASN A 79 -1.77 2.34 -3.88
C ASN A 79 -2.80 2.31 -5.02
N GLU A 80 -2.58 3.09 -6.07
CA GLU A 80 -3.41 3.06 -7.28
C GLU A 80 -2.52 2.86 -8.50
N ALA A 81 -2.88 1.90 -9.35
CA ALA A 81 -2.15 1.65 -10.59
C ALA A 81 -2.59 2.66 -11.64
N ILE A 82 -1.69 3.56 -12.04
CA ILE A 82 -1.98 4.54 -13.09
C ILE A 82 -1.54 3.96 -14.43
N PHE A 83 -2.51 3.54 -15.25
CA PHE A 83 -2.26 3.13 -16.63
C PHE A 83 -2.24 4.35 -17.55
N THR A 84 -1.13 4.59 -18.25
CA THR A 84 -1.03 5.69 -19.21
C THR A 84 -1.76 5.34 -20.50
N LYS A 85 -2.45 6.33 -21.10
CA LYS A 85 -3.17 6.15 -22.37
C LYS A 85 -2.25 6.04 -23.60
N ARG A 86 -0.93 6.22 -23.44
CA ARG A 86 0.05 6.24 -24.53
C ARG A 86 0.83 4.94 -24.56
N LYS A 87 0.89 4.30 -25.73
CA LYS A 87 1.75 3.13 -25.97
C LYS A 87 3.22 3.59 -25.97
N PHE A 88 4.08 2.87 -25.25
CA PHE A 88 5.53 3.01 -25.43
C PHE A 88 5.87 2.57 -26.86
N GLY A 89 6.41 3.48 -27.68
CA GLY A 89 6.90 3.15 -29.04
C GLY A 89 6.68 4.21 -30.13
N GLU A 90 5.78 5.18 -29.95
CA GLU A 90 5.50 6.19 -31.01
C GLU A 90 6.49 7.37 -31.06
N LEU A 91 7.49 7.42 -30.17
CA LEU A 91 8.40 8.58 -30.03
C LEU A 91 9.78 8.40 -30.69
N LEU A 92 10.01 7.34 -31.47
CA LEU A 92 11.32 7.06 -32.09
C LEU A 92 11.38 7.18 -33.62
N LEU A 93 10.33 7.68 -34.28
CA LEU A 93 10.34 7.89 -35.74
C LEU A 93 9.65 9.20 -36.14
N SER A 94 10.25 10.34 -35.78
CA SER A 94 9.99 11.64 -36.43
C SER A 94 11.30 12.36 -36.71
#